data_AF-A0A434RVT7-F1
#
_entry.id   AF-A0A434RVT7-F1
#
_cell.length_a   1.000
_cell.length_b   1.000
_cell.length_c   1.000
_cell.angle_alpha   90.00
_cell.angle_beta   90.00
_cell.angle_gamma   90.00
#
_symmetry.space_group_name_H-M   'P 1'
#
loop_
_entity.id
_entity.type
_entity.pdbx_description
1 polymer ?
#
loop_
_entity_poly.entity_id
_entity_poly.type
_entity_poly.pdbx_seq_one_letter_code
_entity_poly.pdbx_strand_id
1 'polypeptide(L)'
;MSQPNGPLRIGIGGPVGSGKTTLTEKLCKALRDRFSIAVVTNDIYTKEDAMMLARLQALPEERIVGVETGGCPHTAIREDASINLRAIAELNRKFPDLD
;
A
#
# COMPACT_ATOMS: atom_id res chain seq x y z
N MET A 1 11.10 -14.68 11.45
CA MET A 1 10.26 -15.89 11.42
C MET A 1 9.14 -15.60 10.43
N SER A 2 8.97 -16.37 9.36
CA SER A 2 7.84 -16.13 8.45
C SER A 2 6.55 -16.54 9.17
N GLN A 3 5.65 -15.58 9.40
CA GLN A 3 4.33 -15.86 9.95
C GLN A 3 3.61 -16.89 9.05
N PRO A 4 2.88 -17.87 9.61
CA PRO A 4 2.22 -18.92 8.81
C PRO A 4 1.21 -18.36 7.79
N ASN A 5 0.75 -17.12 7.99
CA ASN A 5 -0.23 -16.44 7.15
C ASN A 5 0.36 -15.30 6.29
N GLY A 6 1.69 -15.12 6.31
CA GLY A 6 2.35 -13.97 5.70
C GLY A 6 2.21 -12.67 6.51
N PRO A 7 2.66 -11.53 5.97
CA PRO A 7 2.63 -10.24 6.66
C PRO A 7 1.19 -9.76 6.90
N LEU A 8 1.01 -8.96 7.96
CA LEU A 8 -0.27 -8.37 8.29
C LEU A 8 -0.70 -7.38 7.18
N ARG A 9 -1.92 -7.53 6.66
CA ARG A 9 -2.48 -6.65 5.62
C ARG A 9 -3.54 -5.74 6.22
N ILE A 10 -3.32 -4.43 6.14
CA ILE A 10 -4.23 -3.41 6.67
C ILE A 10 -4.79 -2.58 5.52
N GLY A 11 -6.11 -2.65 5.29
CA GLY A 11 -6.79 -1.84 4.29
C GLY A 11 -7.26 -0.50 4.86
N ILE A 12 -6.89 0.61 4.23
CA ILE A 12 -7.33 1.97 4.61
C ILE A 12 -8.36 2.46 3.58
N GLY A 13 -9.64 2.34 3.92
CA GLY A 13 -10.77 2.79 3.10
C GLY A 13 -11.41 4.08 3.61
N GLY A 14 -12.13 4.79 2.74
CA GLY A 14 -12.83 6.02 3.08
C GLY A 14 -13.14 6.92 1.88
N PRO A 15 -14.05 7.91 2.02
CA PRO A 15 -14.43 8.83 0.95
C PRO A 15 -13.24 9.59 0.33
N VAL A 16 -13.43 10.14 -0.87
CA VAL A 16 -12.45 11.06 -1.48
C VAL A 16 -12.26 12.26 -0.55
N GLY A 17 -11.00 12.65 -0.31
CA GLY A 17 -10.66 13.79 0.56
C GLY A 17 -10.69 13.51 2.07
N SER A 18 -10.99 12.29 2.53
CA SER A 18 -11.06 11.95 3.96
C SER A 18 -9.70 11.84 4.68
N GLY A 19 -8.59 12.18 4.00
CA GLY A 19 -7.24 12.12 4.58
C GLY A 19 -6.57 10.73 4.60
N LYS A 20 -7.01 9.77 3.76
CA LYS A 20 -6.41 8.42 3.69
C LYS A 20 -4.90 8.45 3.47
N THR A 21 -4.44 9.18 2.45
CA THR A 21 -3.01 9.30 2.09
C THR A 21 -2.20 9.96 3.22
N THR A 22 -2.78 10.96 3.88
CA THR A 22 -2.17 11.60 5.06
C THR A 22 -2.06 10.64 6.23
N LEU A 23 -3.10 9.85 6.52
CA LEU A 23 -3.04 8.82 7.55
C LEU A 23 -1.96 7.78 7.24
N THR A 24 -1.90 7.30 5.99
CA THR A 24 -0.88 6.34 5.54
C THR A 24 0.53 6.90 5.71
N GLU A 25 0.76 8.17 5.36
CA GLU A 25 2.06 8.84 5.57
C GLU A 25 2.46 8.86 7.06
N LYS A 26 1.55 9.26 7.94
CA LYS A 26 1.82 9.32 9.39
C LYS A 26 2.10 7.94 9.98
N LEU A 27 1.34 6.93 9.58
CA LEU A 27 1.56 5.55 10.02
C LEU A 27 2.91 5.03 9.54
N CYS A 28 3.27 5.25 8.27
CA CYS A 28 4.57 4.83 7.75
C CYS A 28 5.72 5.45 8.54
N LYS A 29 5.70 6.77 8.76
CA LYS A 29 6.77 7.46 9.50
C LYS A 29 6.85 7.02 10.96
N ALA A 30 5.72 6.71 11.60
CA ALA A 30 5.70 6.27 12.98
C ALA A 30 6.16 4.81 13.18
N LEU A 31 6.01 3.96 12.15
CA LEU A 31 6.19 2.51 12.28
C LEU A 31 7.44 1.97 11.57
N ARG A 32 7.95 2.65 10.54
CA ARG A 32 9.04 2.14 9.68
C ARG A 32 10.35 1.84 10.41
N ASP A 33 10.58 2.45 11.57
CA ASP A 33 11.80 2.22 12.37
C ASP A 33 11.66 1.00 13.29
N ARG A 34 10.45 0.43 13.40
CA ARG A 34 10.10 -0.69 14.29
C ARG A 34 9.61 -1.93 13.55
N PHE A 35 9.06 -1.75 12.36
CA PHE A 35 8.47 -2.81 11.55
C PHE A 35 8.92 -2.68 10.10
N SER A 36 9.15 -3.82 9.45
CA SER A 36 9.38 -3.86 8.01
C SER A 36 8.04 -3.77 7.29
N ILE A 37 7.73 -2.58 6.76
CA ILE A 37 6.44 -2.29 6.13
C ILE A 37 6.60 -1.87 4.66
N ALA A 38 5.50 -2.00 3.90
CA ALA A 38 5.35 -1.53 2.53
C ALA A 38 3.92 -1.04 2.30
N VAL A 39 3.69 -0.24 1.26
CA VAL A 39 2.38 0.35 0.95
C VAL A 39 2.01 0.05 -0.50
N VAL A 40 0.75 -0.36 -0.70
CA VAL A 40 0.08 -0.36 -2.01
C VAL A 40 -0.99 0.73 -1.99
N THR A 41 -0.92 1.67 -2.94
CA THR A 41 -1.93 2.73 -3.11
C THR A 41 -2.78 2.44 -4.34
N ASN A 42 -4.09 2.70 -4.23
CA ASN A 42 -5.04 2.51 -5.31
C ASN A 42 -5.49 3.86 -5.83
N ASP A 43 -5.19 4.15 -7.09
CA ASP A 43 -5.68 5.34 -7.79
C ASP A 43 -6.43 4.92 -9.06
N ILE A 44 -7.41 5.71 -9.49
CA ILE A 44 -8.30 5.33 -10.61
C ILE A 44 -7.55 5.34 -11.94
N TYR A 45 -6.84 6.44 -12.24
CA TYR A 45 -6.14 6.68 -13.51
C TYR A 45 -4.73 7.27 -13.34
N THR A 46 -4.25 7.36 -12.10
CA THR A 46 -2.98 8.03 -11.79
C THR A 46 -2.18 7.21 -10.80
N LYS A 47 -1.03 7.73 -10.37
CA LYS A 47 -0.24 7.21 -9.24
C LYS A 47 0.11 8.33 -8.27
N GLU A 48 -0.76 9.32 -8.15
CA GLU A 48 -0.50 10.53 -7.36
C GLU A 48 -0.33 10.19 -5.88
N ASP A 49 -1.10 9.24 -5.33
CA ASP A 49 -0.94 8.81 -3.94
C ASP A 49 0.44 8.19 -3.70
N ALA A 50 0.91 7.31 -4.59
CA ALA A 50 2.24 6.72 -4.51
C ALA A 50 3.36 7.78 -4.62
N MET A 51 3.23 8.70 -5.58
CA MET A 51 4.18 9.81 -5.76
C MET A 51 4.19 10.76 -4.57
N MET A 52 3.03 11.03 -3.97
CA MET A 52 2.90 11.85 -2.77
C MET A 52 3.61 11.19 -1.59
N LEU A 53 3.41 9.89 -1.36
CA LEU A 53 4.10 9.16 -0.29
C LEU A 53 5.62 9.13 -0.49
N ALA A 54 6.08 8.96 -1.73
CA ALA A 54 7.50 9.03 -2.08
C ALA A 54 8.08 10.44 -1.82
N ARG A 55 7.42 11.50 -2.30
CA ARG A 55 7.82 12.91 -2.06
C ARG A 55 7.87 13.26 -0.58
N LEU A 56 6.92 12.74 0.21
CA LEU A 56 6.88 12.95 1.67
C LEU A 56 7.88 12.06 2.41
N GLN A 57 8.64 11.22 1.70
CA GLN A 57 9.58 10.25 2.24
C GLN A 57 8.92 9.40 3.33
N ALA A 58 7.71 8.90 3.06
CA ALA A 58 6.99 8.02 3.98
C ALA A 58 7.77 6.71 4.19
N LEU A 59 8.24 6.10 3.10
CA LEU A 59 9.09 4.92 3.03
C LEU A 59 10.11 5.07 1.88
N PRO A 60 11.15 4.21 1.81
CA PRO A 60 11.94 4.05 0.58
C PRO A 60 11.03 3.77 -0.62
N GLU A 61 11.32 4.37 -1.77
CA GLU A 61 10.45 4.30 -2.96
C GLU A 61 10.19 2.86 -3.39
N GLU A 62 11.18 1.96 -3.22
CA GLU A 62 11.05 0.56 -3.56
C GLU A 62 9.98 -0.21 -2.77
N ARG A 63 9.49 0.37 -1.65
CA ARG A 63 8.45 -0.15 -0.75
C ARG A 63 7.08 0.52 -0.98
N ILE A 64 6.96 1.42 -1.96
CA ILE A 64 5.72 2.12 -2.31
C ILE A 64 5.30 1.68 -3.70
N VAL A 65 4.11 1.08 -3.83
CA VAL A 65 3.57 0.61 -5.11
C VAL A 65 2.24 1.27 -5.39
N GLY A 66 2.14 2.00 -6.50
CA GLY A 66 0.87 2.53 -7.00
C GLY A 66 0.25 1.58 -8.03
N VAL A 67 -0.99 1.15 -7.78
CA VAL A 67 -1.79 0.38 -8.74
C VAL A 67 -2.94 1.23 -9.28
N GLU A 68 -3.18 1.09 -10.58
CA GLU A 68 -4.27 1.77 -11.28
C GLU A 68 -5.48 0.84 -11.30
N THR A 69 -6.55 1.20 -10.60
CA THR A 69 -7.73 0.33 -10.42
C THR A 69 -8.74 0.42 -11.55
N GLY A 70 -8.62 1.45 -12.40
CA GLY A 70 -9.69 1.83 -13.31
C GLY A 70 -10.92 2.40 -12.58
N GLY A 71 -12.01 2.63 -13.31
CA GLY A 71 -13.20 3.38 -12.88
C GLY A 71 -14.01 2.81 -11.71
N CYS A 72 -13.73 1.59 -11.25
CA CYS A 72 -14.49 0.91 -10.21
C CYS A 72 -13.59 0.57 -8.99
N PRO A 73 -13.29 1.54 -8.11
CA PRO A 73 -12.34 1.34 -7.00
C PRO A 73 -12.78 0.26 -6.01
N HIS A 74 -14.08 0.04 -5.83
CA HIS A 74 -14.61 -1.01 -4.96
C HIS A 74 -14.30 -2.41 -5.49
N THR A 75 -14.35 -2.60 -6.82
CA THR A 75 -14.02 -3.87 -7.48
C THR A 75 -12.60 -4.29 -7.18
N ALA A 76 -11.65 -3.35 -7.29
CA ALA A 76 -10.23 -3.62 -7.07
C ALA A 76 -9.87 -4.07 -5.63
N ILE A 77 -10.80 -3.91 -4.67
CA ILE A 77 -10.58 -4.29 -3.26
C ILE A 77 -11.59 -5.31 -2.73
N ARG A 78 -12.60 -5.69 -3.53
CA ARG A 78 -13.66 -6.63 -3.12
C ARG A 78 -13.87 -7.72 -4.15
N GLU A 79 -14.51 -7.41 -5.27
CA GLU A 79 -14.94 -8.42 -6.24
C GLU A 79 -13.77 -8.99 -7.07
N ASP A 80 -12.80 -8.15 -7.43
CA ASP A 80 -11.57 -8.55 -8.13
C ASP A 80 -10.35 -7.82 -7.55
N ALA A 81 -9.75 -8.42 -6.52
CA ALA A 81 -8.55 -7.92 -5.88
C ALA A 81 -7.25 -8.37 -6.58
N SER A 82 -7.31 -8.97 -7.77
CA SER A 82 -6.16 -9.59 -8.44
C SER A 82 -4.96 -8.65 -8.60
N ILE A 83 -5.21 -7.38 -8.96
CA ILE A 83 -4.15 -6.38 -9.12
C ILE A 83 -3.44 -6.09 -7.79
N ASN A 84 -4.19 -5.97 -6.69
CA ASN A 84 -3.66 -5.75 -5.36
C ASN A 84 -2.90 -6.98 -4.85
N LEU A 85 -3.47 -8.17 -5.05
CA LEU A 85 -2.82 -9.42 -4.65
C LEU A 85 -1.51 -9.66 -5.40
N ARG A 86 -1.43 -9.28 -6.68
CA ARG A 86 -0.19 -9.32 -7.46
C ARG A 86 0.86 -8.36 -6.91
N ALA A 87 0.48 -7.11 -6.65
CA ALA A 87 1.40 -6.12 -6.07
C ALA A 87 1.93 -6.58 -4.70
N ILE A 88 1.06 -7.13 -3.85
CA ILE A 88 1.45 -7.71 -2.55
C ILE A 88 2.40 -8.89 -2.72
N ALA A 89 2.14 -9.80 -3.67
CA ALA A 89 3.02 -10.93 -3.93
C ALA A 89 4.42 -10.49 -4.40
N GLU A 90 4.49 -9.45 -5.24
CA GLU A 90 5.76 -8.87 -5.69
C GLU A 90 6.52 -8.22 -4.53
N LEU A 91 5.84 -7.49 -3.64
CA LEU A 91 6.43 -6.92 -2.43
C LEU A 91 6.96 -8.00 -1.48
N ASN A 92 6.19 -9.05 -1.21
CA ASN A 92 6.62 -10.17 -0.35
C ASN A 92 7.85 -10.88 -0.92
N ARG A 93 7.95 -11.02 -2.24
CA ARG A 93 9.13 -11.59 -2.89
C ARG A 93 10.35 -10.69 -2.76
N LYS A 94 10.16 -9.37 -2.86
CA LYS A 94 11.24 -8.37 -2.82
C LYS A 94 11.75 -8.11 -1.39
N PHE A 95 10.84 -8.17 -0.41
CA PHE A 95 11.10 -7.91 1.00
C PHE A 95 10.59 -9.12 1.83
N PRO A 96 11.40 -10.17 1.96
CA PRO A 96 11.00 -11.38 2.68
C PRO A 96 10.88 -11.17 4.21
N ASP A 97 11.29 -10.00 4.70
CA ASP A 97 11.26 -9.57 6.09
C ASP A 97 10.00 -8.76 6.46
N LEU A 98 9.04 -8.56 5.55
CA LEU A 98 7.82 -7.81 5.84
C LEU A 98 7.04 -8.41 7.04
N ASP A 99 6.62 -7.52 7.94
CA ASP A 99 5.82 -7.83 9.14
C ASP A 99 4.30 -7.79 8.88
#